data_AF-A0A4R4QPG4-F1
#
_entry.id   AF-A0A4R4QPG4-F1
#
_cell.length_a   1.000
_cell.length_b   1.000
_cell.length_c   1.000
_cell.angle_alpha   90.00
_cell.angle_beta   90.00
_cell.angle_gamma   90.00
#
_symmetry.space_group_name_H-M   'P 1'
#
loop_
_entity.id
_entity.type
_entity.pdbx_description
1 polymer ?
#
loop_
_entity_poly.entity_id
_entity_poly.type
_entity_poly.pdbx_seq_one_letter_code
_entity_poly.pdbx_strand_id
1 'polypeptide(L)' 'MSGGLLVAGTTSDAGKSVLTAGICRWLYRQGVKVAPYKAQNMSNNSAVVVGPDGR' A
#
# COMPACT_ATOMS: atom_id res chain seq x y z
N MET A 1 5.80 22.03 -1.75
CA MET A 1 6.66 20.83 -1.60
C MET A 1 6.03 19.71 -2.39
N SER A 2 6.77 19.16 -3.36
CA SER A 2 6.40 17.92 -4.07
C SER A 2 7.36 16.83 -3.60
N GLY A 3 6.83 15.77 -3.01
CA GLY A 3 7.61 14.64 -2.51
C GLY A 3 6.70 13.48 -2.11
N GLY A 4 7.13 12.25 -2.38
CA GLY A 4 6.42 11.03 -2.00
C GLY A 4 7.13 10.31 -0.85
N LEU A 5 6.37 9.67 0.04
CA LEU A 5 6.88 8.78 1.09
C LEU A 5 6.39 7.36 0.83
N LEU A 6 7.32 6.42 0.65
CA LEU A 6 7.02 5.00 0.54
C LEU A 6 7.12 4.33 1.91
N VAL A 7 6.05 3.62 2.30
CA VAL A 7 6.04 2.75 3.49
C VAL A 7 6.07 1.29 3.01
N ALA A 8 7.24 0.67 3.12
CA ALA A 8 7.50 -0.71 2.72
C ALA A 8 7.68 -1.64 3.94
N GLY A 9 7.65 -2.96 3.71
CA GLY A 9 7.84 -3.96 4.76
C GLY A 9 8.20 -5.31 4.14
N THR A 10 8.87 -6.16 4.92
CA THR A 10 9.50 -7.41 4.46
C THR A 10 8.53 -8.59 4.38
N THR A 11 7.34 -8.45 4.95
CA THR A 11 6.29 -9.48 4.93
C THR A 11 4.91 -8.86 4.71
N SER A 12 3.97 -9.71 4.28
CA SER A 12 2.54 -9.43 4.38
C SER A 12 2.15 -9.22 5.84
N ASP A 13 1.13 -8.40 6.08
CA ASP A 13 0.61 -8.13 7.42
C ASP A 13 1.57 -7.47 8.43
N ALA A 14 2.73 -7.00 7.97
CA ALA A 14 3.69 -6.23 8.77
C ALA A 14 3.16 -4.86 9.31
N GLY A 15 1.86 -4.58 9.20
CA GLY A 15 1.27 -3.33 9.70
C GLY A 15 1.48 -2.09 8.81
N LYS A 16 1.98 -2.25 7.58
CA LYS A 16 2.25 -1.15 6.63
C LYS A 16 1.07 -0.17 6.49
N SER A 17 -0.15 -0.69 6.33
CA SER A 17 -1.36 0.14 6.19
C SER A 17 -1.66 0.96 7.45
N VAL A 18 -1.49 0.37 8.64
CA VAL A 18 -1.73 1.05 9.93
C VAL A 18 -0.70 2.15 10.14
N LEU A 19 0.57 1.86 9.86
CA LEU A 19 1.65 2.84 9.95
C LEU A 19 1.44 4.01 8.97
N THR A 20 1.10 3.72 7.71
CA THR A 20 0.78 4.76 6.72
C THR A 20 -0.38 5.64 7.19
N ALA A 21 -1.45 5.06 7.72
CA ALA A 21 -2.58 5.81 8.25
C ALA A 21 -2.18 6.72 9.43
N GLY A 22 -1.33 6.23 10.34
CA GLY A 22 -0.78 7.01 11.45
C GLY A 22 0.05 8.21 10.99
N ILE A 23 0.96 7.99 10.02
CA ILE A 23 1.78 9.05 9.42
C ILE A 23 0.91 10.11 8.73
N CYS A 24 -0.05 9.68 7.91
CA CYS A 24 -0.99 10.58 7.24
C CYS A 24 -1.80 11.41 8.26
N ARG A 25 -2.26 10.77 9.34
CA ARG A 25 -3.01 11.47 10.40
C ARG A 25 -2.14 12.49 11.13
N TRP A 26 -0.90 12.16 11.44
CA TRP A 26 0.04 13.08 12.09
C TRP A 26 0.35 14.28 11.19
N LEU A 27 0.70 14.05 9.92
CA LEU A 27 0.96 15.11 8.94
C LEU A 27 -0.25 16.04 8.73
N TYR A 28 -1.45 15.46 8.62
CA TYR A 28 -2.69 16.22 8.53
C TYR A 28 -2.87 17.16 9.73
N ARG A 29 -2.58 16.68 10.95
CA ARG A 29 -2.64 17.51 12.17
C ARG A 29 -1.61 18.65 12.19
N GLN A 30 -0.55 18.55 11.38
CA GLN A 30 0.44 19.62 11.18
C GLN A 30 0.07 20.56 10.02
N GLY A 31 -1.14 20.44 9.44
CA GLY A 31 -1.58 21.27 8.31
C GLY A 31 -1.06 20.83 6.94
N VAL A 32 -0.42 19.66 6.85
CA VAL A 32 0.08 19.12 5.58
C VAL A 32 -1.07 18.42 4.84
N LYS A 33 -1.30 18.81 3.57
CA LYS A 33 -2.20 18.08 2.68
C LYS A 33 -1.56 16.73 2.32
N VAL A 34 -2.26 15.64 2.62
CA VAL A 34 -1.80 14.26 2.35
C VAL A 34 -2.70 13.59 1.32
N ALA A 35 -2.11 12.75 0.47
CA ALA A 35 -2.80 11.94 -0.52
C ALA A 35 -2.27 10.49 -0.43
N PRO A 36 -2.86 9.62 0.42
CA PRO A 36 -2.39 8.24 0.55
C PRO A 36 -2.66 7.46 -0.73
N TYR A 37 -1.67 6.72 -1.20
CA TYR A 37 -1.78 5.82 -2.34
C TYR A 37 -1.34 4.42 -1.94
N LYS A 38 -2.18 3.42 -2.19
CA LYS A 38 -1.84 2.02 -1.98
C LYS A 38 -1.40 1.41 -3.31
N ALA A 39 -0.09 1.32 -3.52
CA ALA A 39 0.46 0.58 -4.64
C ALA A 39 0.10 -0.90 -4.47
N GLN A 40 -0.85 -1.38 -5.27
CA GLN A 40 -1.23 -2.80 -5.32
C GLN A 40 -0.41 -3.49 -6.40
N ASN A 41 0.34 -4.52 -6.00
CA ASN A 41 1.11 -5.36 -6.92
C ASN A 41 0.39 -6.70 -7.23
N MET A 42 -0.92 -6.76 -7.02
CA MET A 42 -1.75 -7.91 -7.40
C MET A 42 -2.79 -7.51 -8.44
N SER A 43 -2.97 -8.36 -9.46
CA SER A 43 -4.08 -8.26 -10.39
C SER A 43 -5.35 -8.73 -9.69
N ASN A 44 -6.40 -7.91 -9.70
CA ASN A 44 -7.73 -8.32 -9.22
C ASN A 44 -8.34 -9.49 -10.03
N ASN A 45 -7.70 -9.91 -11.12
CA ASN A 45 -8.12 -11.04 -11.97
C ASN A 45 -7.08 -12.18 -12.00
N SER A 46 -6.31 -12.36 -10.93
CA SER A 46 -5.42 -13.52 -10.80
C SER A 46 -6.22 -14.76 -10.38
N ALA A 47 -6.40 -15.71 -11.30
CA ALA A 47 -6.88 -17.06 -10.97
C ALA A 47 -5.72 -17.96 -10.58
N VAL A 48 -5.90 -18.82 -9.59
CA VAL A 48 -4.97 -19.92 -9.30
C VAL A 48 -5.13 -20.94 -10.41
N VAL A 49 -4.12 -21.10 -11.25
CA VAL A 49 -4.11 -22.15 -12.27
C VAL A 49 -3.71 -23.45 -11.58
N VAL A 50 -4.57 -24.47 -11.66
CA VAL A 50 -4.35 -25.76 -10.99
C VAL A 50 -3.40 -26.65 -11.80
N GLY A 51 -3.22 -26.36 -13.10
CA GLY A 51 -2.39 -27.09 -14.04
C GLY A 51 -1.64 -26.19 -15.05
N PRO A 52 -0.69 -26.74 -15.82
CA PRO A 52 0.13 -25.98 -16.78
C PRO A 52 -0.65 -25.46 -18.01
N ASP A 53 -1.90 -25.89 -18.19
CA ASP A 53 -2.74 -25.61 -19.36
C ASP A 53 -3.63 -24.35 -19.23
N GLY A 54 -3.57 -23.62 -18.12
CA GLY A 54 -4.20 -22.30 -18.02
C GLY A 54 -5.73 -22.32 -17.89
N ARG A 55 -6.35 -23.49 -17.66
CA ARG A 55 -7.79 -23.66 -17.42
C ARG A 55 -8.12 -23.85 -15.94
#